data_AF-X0ZFD3-F1
#
_entry.id   AF-X0ZFD3-F1
#
_cell.length_a   1.000
_cell.length_b   1.000
_cell.length_c   1.000
_cell.angle_alpha   90.00
_cell.angle_beta   90.00
_cell.angle_gamma   90.00
#
_symmetry.space_group_name_H-M   'P 1'
#
loop_
_entity.id
_entity.type
_entity.pdbx_description
1 polymer ?
#
loop_
_entity_poly.entity_id
_entity_poly.type
_entity_poly.pdbx_seq_one_letter_code
_entity_poly.pdbx_strand_id
1 'polypeptide(L)'
;MSTPRIAMILYTVRDPAHEDLAATLERVRSVGFEYVQWSGMPRMEAGAIRKHLDEAGLDAIAAHVPIEPFEEDFDAAVAHWRTVGVSDVAPGGMMSDCRDSLDDWL
;
A
#
# COMPACT_ATOMS: atom_id res chain seq x y z
N MET A 1 -10.01 -23.70 -17.26
CA MET A 1 -9.20 -22.47 -17.37
C MET A 1 -9.01 -21.93 -15.96
N SER A 2 -7.82 -21.45 -15.61
CA SER A 2 -7.59 -20.81 -14.30
C SER A 2 -8.28 -19.45 -14.27
N THR A 3 -8.95 -19.11 -13.17
CA THR A 3 -9.42 -17.74 -12.92
C THR A 3 -8.19 -16.83 -12.77
N PRO A 4 -8.12 -15.68 -13.47
CA PRO A 4 -7.03 -14.73 -13.30
C PRO A 4 -7.08 -14.12 -11.89
N ARG A 5 -5.93 -13.95 -11.26
CA ARG A 5 -5.80 -13.20 -9.99
C ARG A 5 -5.64 -11.73 -10.31
N ILE A 6 -6.55 -10.90 -9.82
CA ILE A 6 -6.61 -9.46 -10.11
C ILE A 6 -6.47 -8.69 -8.80
N ALA A 7 -5.59 -7.69 -8.81
CA ALA A 7 -5.39 -6.78 -7.68
C ALA A 7 -5.87 -5.36 -8.01
N MET A 8 -6.48 -4.68 -7.04
CA MET A 8 -6.83 -3.27 -7.17
C MET A 8 -5.79 -2.36 -6.51
N ILE A 9 -5.38 -1.31 -7.21
CA ILE A 9 -4.56 -0.23 -6.64
C ILE A 9 -5.45 0.67 -5.79
N LEU A 10 -5.25 0.65 -4.46
CA LEU A 10 -6.13 1.34 -3.51
C LEU A 10 -6.13 2.87 -3.63
N TYR A 11 -5.11 3.47 -4.27
CA TYR A 11 -5.11 4.90 -4.59
C TYR A 11 -6.37 5.33 -5.38
N THR A 12 -6.98 4.41 -6.14
CA THR A 12 -8.24 4.60 -6.86
C THR A 12 -9.41 4.96 -5.94
N VAL A 13 -9.39 4.47 -4.70
CA VAL A 13 -10.44 4.64 -3.68
C VAL A 13 -9.91 5.38 -2.44
N ARG A 14 -8.84 6.17 -2.58
CA ARG A 14 -8.22 6.89 -1.46
C ARG A 14 -9.17 7.84 -0.74
N ASP A 15 -10.01 8.56 -1.47
CA ASP A 15 -10.91 9.56 -0.89
C ASP A 15 -11.92 8.91 0.09
N PRO A 16 -12.70 7.87 -0.30
CA PRO A 16 -13.55 7.17 0.67
C PRO A 16 -12.76 6.41 1.74
N ALA A 17 -11.54 5.93 1.44
CA ALA A 17 -10.69 5.29 2.47
C ALA A 17 -10.19 6.28 3.54
N HIS A 18 -10.02 7.56 3.19
CA HIS A 18 -9.72 8.63 4.15
C HIS A 18 -10.91 8.97 5.05
N GLU A 19 -12.14 8.76 4.57
CA GLU A 19 -13.36 8.93 5.37
C GLU A 19 -13.60 7.71 6.27
N ASP A 20 -13.54 6.51 5.70
CA ASP A 20 -13.69 5.23 6.40
C ASP A 20 -12.94 4.11 5.67
N LEU A 21 -11.76 3.78 6.19
CA LEU A 21 -10.89 2.74 5.64
C LEU A 21 -11.55 1.35 5.72
N ALA A 22 -12.17 1.01 6.84
CA ALA A 22 -12.71 -0.33 7.07
C ALA A 22 -13.89 -0.59 6.11
N ALA A 23 -14.85 0.33 6.06
CA ALA A 23 -15.98 0.23 5.14
C ALA A 23 -15.53 0.22 3.66
N THR A 24 -14.49 0.98 3.33
CA THR A 24 -13.92 0.98 1.98
C THR A 24 -13.34 -0.38 1.63
N LEU A 25 -12.49 -0.97 2.46
CA LEU A 25 -11.88 -2.28 2.22
C LEU A 25 -12.93 -3.40 2.15
N GLU A 26 -13.94 -3.38 3.03
CA GLU A 26 -15.09 -4.29 2.94
C GLU A 26 -15.81 -4.16 1.60
N ARG A 27 -15.98 -2.92 1.11
CA ARG A 27 -16.59 -2.68 -0.20
C ARG A 27 -15.73 -3.24 -1.33
N VAL A 28 -14.40 -3.06 -1.28
CA VAL A 28 -13.46 -3.63 -2.25
C VAL A 28 -13.62 -5.15 -2.34
N ARG A 29 -13.65 -5.83 -1.19
CA ARG A 29 -13.90 -7.28 -1.12
C ARG A 29 -15.25 -7.66 -1.71
N SER A 30 -16.31 -6.94 -1.35
CA SER A 30 -17.69 -7.25 -1.77
C SER A 30 -17.90 -7.17 -3.30
N VAL A 31 -17.10 -6.34 -3.99
CA VAL A 31 -17.14 -6.18 -5.45
C VAL A 31 -16.36 -7.30 -6.17
N GLY A 32 -15.59 -8.11 -5.43
CA GLY A 32 -14.95 -9.33 -5.93
C GLY A 32 -13.44 -9.28 -6.01
N PHE A 33 -12.77 -8.23 -5.51
CA PHE A 33 -11.32 -8.23 -5.41
C PHE A 33 -10.88 -9.06 -4.21
N GLU A 34 -9.85 -9.89 -4.44
CA GLU A 34 -9.19 -10.67 -3.39
C GLU A 34 -7.83 -10.06 -3.02
N TYR A 35 -7.21 -9.36 -3.97
CA TYR A 35 -5.87 -8.80 -3.84
C TYR A 35 -5.89 -7.29 -4.00
N VAL A 36 -4.95 -6.60 -3.36
CA VAL A 36 -4.79 -5.15 -3.45
C VAL A 36 -3.33 -4.73 -3.54
N GLN A 37 -3.07 -3.54 -4.08
CA GLN A 37 -1.84 -2.81 -3.85
C GLN A 37 -2.12 -1.66 -2.87
N TRP A 38 -1.49 -1.71 -1.71
CA TRP A 38 -1.63 -0.70 -0.66
C TRP A 38 -1.02 0.64 -1.10
N SER A 39 -1.86 1.66 -1.31
CA SER A 39 -1.42 2.95 -1.88
C SER A 39 -2.43 4.04 -1.52
N GLY A 40 -1.95 5.25 -1.16
CA GLY A 40 -2.83 6.38 -0.84
C GLY A 40 -3.69 6.21 0.42
N MET A 41 -3.33 5.30 1.32
CA MET A 41 -4.05 5.03 2.56
C MET A 41 -3.50 5.87 3.72
N PRO A 42 -4.24 6.05 4.83
CA PRO A 42 -3.74 6.71 6.03
C PRO A 42 -2.45 6.06 6.57
N ARG A 43 -1.59 6.86 7.23
CA ARG A 43 -0.40 6.34 7.92
C ARG A 43 -0.84 5.56 9.16
N MET A 44 -0.40 4.32 9.28
CA MET A 44 -0.80 3.39 10.33
C MET A 44 0.35 2.46 10.70
N GLU A 45 0.30 1.89 11.90
CA GLU A 45 1.22 0.85 12.33
C GLU A 45 0.99 -0.45 11.54
N ALA A 46 2.06 -1.21 11.26
CA ALA A 46 1.99 -2.40 10.41
C ALA A 46 0.93 -3.42 10.86
N GLY A 47 0.84 -3.65 12.18
CA GLY A 47 -0.16 -4.57 12.75
C GLY A 47 -1.60 -4.10 12.54
N ALA A 48 -1.85 -2.79 12.53
CA ALA A 48 -3.18 -2.25 12.25
C ALA A 48 -3.55 -2.39 10.77
N ILE A 49 -2.59 -2.16 9.87
CA ILE A 49 -2.77 -2.41 8.43
C ILE A 49 -3.11 -3.88 8.19
N ARG A 50 -2.29 -4.79 8.75
CA ARG A 50 -2.51 -6.24 8.66
C ARG A 50 -3.91 -6.63 9.14
N LYS A 51 -4.33 -6.10 10.29
CA LYS A 51 -5.65 -6.36 10.86
C LYS A 51 -6.78 -5.92 9.92
N HIS A 52 -6.71 -4.72 9.35
CA HIS A 52 -7.73 -4.24 8.41
C HIS A 52 -7.83 -5.10 7.15
N LEU A 53 -6.68 -5.56 6.63
CA LEU A 53 -6.63 -6.49 5.49
C LEU A 53 -7.28 -7.83 5.84
N ASP A 54 -6.94 -8.41 7.01
CA ASP A 54 -7.53 -9.66 7.50
C ASP A 54 -9.04 -9.55 7.71
N GLU A 55 -9.51 -8.48 8.36
CA GLU A 55 -10.93 -8.23 8.63
C GLU A 55 -11.74 -8.08 7.34
N ALA A 56 -11.18 -7.43 6.33
CA ALA A 56 -11.80 -7.30 5.01
C ALA A 56 -11.64 -8.55 4.12
N GLY A 57 -10.80 -9.52 4.50
CA GLY A 57 -10.47 -10.68 3.68
C GLY A 57 -9.72 -10.33 2.39
N LEU A 58 -8.80 -9.37 2.45
CA LEU A 58 -8.00 -8.88 1.34
C LEU A 58 -6.50 -9.16 1.57
N ASP A 59 -5.80 -9.57 0.52
CA ASP A 59 -4.35 -9.75 0.55
C ASP A 59 -3.65 -8.59 -0.17
N ALA A 60 -2.82 -7.82 0.55
CA ALA A 60 -1.97 -6.81 -0.07
C ALA A 60 -0.74 -7.48 -0.71
N ILE A 61 -0.65 -7.45 -2.04
CA ILE A 61 0.46 -8.09 -2.78
C ILE A 61 1.61 -7.13 -3.07
N ALA A 62 1.35 -5.82 -3.02
CA ALA A 62 2.35 -4.79 -3.23
C ALA A 62 1.96 -3.52 -2.46
N ALA A 63 2.89 -2.59 -2.29
CA ALA A 63 2.60 -1.28 -1.74
C ALA A 63 3.37 -0.15 -2.44
N HIS A 64 2.70 0.99 -2.60
CA HIS A 64 3.35 2.25 -2.92
C HIS A 64 3.53 3.07 -1.63
N VAL A 65 4.78 3.38 -1.31
CA VAL A 65 5.20 3.89 0.01
C VAL A 65 6.26 4.97 -0.14
N PRO A 66 6.42 5.90 0.82
CA PRO A 66 7.57 6.81 0.84
C PRO A 66 8.91 6.06 0.91
N ILE A 67 9.96 6.62 0.31
CA ILE A 67 11.31 6.03 0.34
C ILE A 67 12.05 6.38 1.64
N GLU A 68 11.71 7.53 2.22
CA GLU A 68 12.41 8.16 3.34
C GLU A 68 12.57 7.21 4.54
N PRO A 69 11.54 6.41 4.95
CA PRO A 69 11.72 5.43 6.03
C PRO A 69 12.77 4.35 5.72
N PHE A 70 12.95 3.98 4.44
CA PHE A 70 13.95 2.99 4.04
C PHE A 70 15.37 3.58 4.05
N GLU A 71 15.50 4.88 3.82
CA GLU A 71 16.78 5.60 3.89
C GLU A 71 17.19 5.89 5.33
N GLU A 72 16.21 6.20 6.19
CA GLU A 72 16.43 6.44 7.62
C GLU A 72 16.75 5.16 8.39
N ASP A 73 15.95 4.10 8.22
CA ASP A 73 16.13 2.80 8.87
C ASP A 73 15.56 1.68 8.00
N PHE A 74 16.41 1.16 7.11
CA PHE A 74 16.05 0.11 6.17
C PHE A 74 15.48 -1.14 6.85
N ASP A 75 16.10 -1.61 7.94
CA ASP A 75 15.69 -2.84 8.62
C ASP A 75 14.32 -2.67 9.28
N ALA A 76 14.07 -1.51 9.90
CA ALA A 76 12.76 -1.20 10.47
C ALA A 76 11.68 -1.09 9.38
N ALA A 77 11.97 -0.43 8.26
CA ALA A 77 11.04 -0.30 7.13
C ALA A 77 10.69 -1.67 6.51
N VAL A 78 11.68 -2.54 6.32
CA VAL A 78 11.46 -3.91 5.85
C VAL A 78 10.65 -4.72 6.86
N ALA A 79 10.95 -4.62 8.16
CA ALA A 79 10.20 -5.31 9.20
C ALA A 79 8.74 -4.86 9.26
N HIS A 80 8.48 -3.57 9.06
CA HIS A 80 7.12 -3.01 8.95
C HIS A 80 6.33 -3.72 7.83
N TRP A 81 6.82 -3.70 6.59
CA TRP A 81 6.08 -4.27 5.45
C TRP A 81 5.98 -5.80 5.49
N ARG A 82 6.98 -6.48 6.05
CA ARG A 82 6.87 -7.93 6.36
C ARG A 82 5.77 -8.22 7.36
N THR A 83 5.58 -7.37 8.37
CA THR A 83 4.49 -7.53 9.36
C THR A 83 3.13 -7.33 8.71
N VAL A 84 3.02 -6.40 7.75
CA VAL A 84 1.80 -6.24 6.93
C VAL A 84 1.53 -7.48 6.07
N GLY A 85 2.58 -8.18 5.64
CA GLY A 85 2.50 -9.32 4.72
C GLY A 85 2.79 -8.95 3.27
N VAL A 86 3.41 -7.79 3.02
CA VAL A 86 3.75 -7.28 1.68
C VAL A 86 5.23 -7.50 1.39
N SER A 87 5.56 -8.13 0.26
CA SER A 87 6.95 -8.35 -0.19
C SER A 87 7.44 -7.33 -1.21
N ASP A 88 6.53 -6.76 -1.99
CA ASP A 88 6.84 -5.89 -3.11
C ASP A 88 6.46 -4.45 -2.75
N VAL A 89 7.48 -3.62 -2.50
CA VAL A 89 7.31 -2.23 -2.09
C VAL A 89 8.10 -1.33 -3.03
N ALA A 90 7.50 -0.21 -3.44
CA ALA A 90 8.14 0.76 -4.31
C ALA A 90 7.65 2.18 -3.98
N PRO A 91 8.43 3.21 -4.33
CA PRO A 91 7.96 4.58 -4.29
C PRO A 91 6.75 4.80 -5.21
N GLY A 92 5.68 5.37 -4.66
CA GLY A 92 4.47 5.71 -5.42
C GLY A 92 4.59 6.95 -6.30
N GLY A 93 5.71 7.64 -6.23
CA GLY A 93 6.03 8.84 -6.99
C GLY A 93 7.50 9.19 -6.82
N MET A 94 7.96 10.15 -7.61
CA MET A 94 9.33 10.67 -7.55
C MET A 94 9.60 11.27 -6.16
N MET A 95 10.79 11.06 -5.60
CA MET A 95 11.20 11.66 -4.32
C MET A 95 11.15 13.19 -4.44
N SER A 96 10.87 13.90 -3.35
CA SER A 96 10.70 15.36 -3.42
C SER A 96 12.00 16.11 -3.74
N ASP A 97 13.13 15.57 -3.31
CA ASP A 97 14.48 16.06 -3.59
C ASP A 97 14.97 15.74 -5.02
N CYS A 98 14.40 14.73 -5.68
CA CYS A 98 14.66 14.45 -7.09
C CYS A 98 13.83 15.30 -8.08
N ARG A 99 13.21 16.42 -7.64
CA ARG A 99 12.32 17.25 -8.49
C ARG A 99 12.84 18.65 -8.80
N ASP A 100 13.94 19.08 -8.19
CA ASP A 100 14.37 20.47 -8.24
C ASP A 100 15.11 20.82 -9.54
N SER A 101 15.88 19.88 -10.10
CA SER A 101 16.59 20.06 -11.38
C SER A 101 16.69 18.77 -12.20
N LEU A 102 17.15 18.88 -13.45
CA LEU A 102 17.45 17.72 -14.29
C LEU A 102 18.62 16.90 -13.72
N ASP A 103 19.58 17.56 -13.06
CA ASP A 103 20.72 16.88 -12.46
C ASP A 103 20.30 16.04 -11.25
N ASP A 104 19.25 16.46 -10.52
CA ASP A 104 18.67 15.68 -9.42
C ASP A 104 17.84 14.47 -9.90
N TRP A 105 17.57 14.39 -11.21
CA TRP A 105 16.82 13.30 -11.84
C TRP A 105 17.70 12.18 -12.41
N LEU A 106 18.99 12.46 -12.66
CA LEU A 106 19.95 11.56 -13.33
C LEU A 106 20.86 10.83 -12.34
#